data_AF-A0A2V2PY88-F1
#
_entry.id   AF-A0A2V2PY88-F1
#
_cell.length_a   1.000
_cell.length_b   1.000
_cell.length_c   1.000
_cell.angle_alpha   90.00
_cell.angle_beta   90.00
_cell.angle_gamma   90.00
#
_symmetry.space_group_name_H-M   'P 1'
#
loop_
_entity.id
_entity.type
_entity.pdbx_description
1 polymer ?
#
loop_
_entity_poly.entity_id
_entity_poly.type
_entity_poly.pdbx_seq_one_letter_code
_entity_poly.pdbx_strand_id
1 'polypeptide(L)'
;MRRVCLTLPTHRECAATIAAVGEEAAYGAREFGVEVHLLVLDSSPAPVLAAHRAAVAALPPAPGVTVHHLDEDGQRGFLREAIGRSAAADPDRLLELLLPSRVSYGACTDRAFLIAQALGCASVHRRDSDSRYQSFDGRPVFPLHQELAFLGRPADDVKERATRHRVAPGTGDRPVAVVGGSFVGEMSVDIAEIHDRDPEVYRELVGLSIPDDCPAIWRGHLVEESFRGAGDTAFDGDRTTLAPVSPTRVDMCNVALDHEVYRRVPLPPATDTIGTDYFLLGLAHDARLPGVQHNRHIVNFHTEERRTDAGFLAYQLRFARFLLAKTYLNAVHARTTAAGDTLLDAENRLRTSAVAEFVRESLARGPEENVHRLGTVERAYRRLGSRYAEVADALAARRDALPAEVHGGMADFAFLLDHWQALTRACADTGLSVAR
;
A
#
# COMPACT_ATOMS: atom_id res chain seq x y z
N MET A 1 -24.04 -9.11 -10.34
CA MET A 1 -23.71 -7.87 -9.60
C MET A 1 -22.22 -7.85 -9.36
N ARG A 2 -21.52 -6.72 -9.58
CA ARG A 2 -20.07 -6.62 -9.33
C ARG A 2 -19.83 -6.62 -7.83
N ARG A 3 -18.93 -7.48 -7.34
CA ARG A 3 -18.48 -7.52 -5.95
C ARG A 3 -17.21 -6.69 -5.78
N VAL A 4 -17.12 -5.90 -4.73
CA VAL A 4 -15.95 -5.10 -4.40
C VAL A 4 -15.61 -5.26 -2.92
N CYS A 5 -14.31 -5.23 -2.59
CA CYS A 5 -13.84 -5.30 -1.21
C CYS A 5 -13.39 -3.91 -0.76
N LEU A 6 -14.09 -3.31 0.21
CA LEU A 6 -13.64 -2.11 0.90
C LEU A 6 -12.94 -2.56 2.19
N THR A 7 -11.62 -2.40 2.24
CA THR A 7 -10.78 -2.98 3.30
C THR A 7 -10.23 -1.93 4.25
N LEU A 8 -10.23 -2.27 5.54
CA LEU A 8 -9.69 -1.50 6.64
C LEU A 8 -8.80 -2.40 7.51
N PRO A 9 -7.49 -2.49 7.22
CA PRO A 9 -6.53 -3.12 8.13
C PRO A 9 -6.27 -2.24 9.36
N THR A 10 -6.20 -2.85 10.54
CA THR A 10 -5.90 -2.16 11.80
C THR A 10 -5.16 -3.03 12.82
N HIS A 11 -4.39 -2.37 13.68
CA HIS A 11 -3.72 -2.95 14.85
C HIS A 11 -3.82 -2.01 16.08
N ARG A 12 -4.71 -1.02 16.00
CA ARG A 12 -4.85 0.11 16.94
C ARG A 12 -6.28 0.62 16.92
N GLU A 13 -6.62 1.46 17.89
CA GLU A 13 -7.96 2.04 18.00
C GLU A 13 -8.36 2.81 16.74
N CYS A 14 -9.53 2.48 16.17
CA CYS A 14 -10.11 3.16 15.02
C CYS A 14 -11.63 2.98 14.91
N ALA A 15 -12.36 2.95 16.03
CA ALA A 15 -13.80 2.74 16.04
C ALA A 15 -14.56 3.80 15.24
N ALA A 16 -14.11 5.06 15.29
CA ALA A 16 -14.67 6.14 14.48
C ALA A 16 -14.46 5.90 12.97
N THR A 17 -13.29 5.38 12.58
CA THR A 17 -12.98 5.04 11.19
C THR A 17 -13.84 3.87 10.71
N ILE A 18 -14.09 2.86 11.55
CA ILE A 18 -15.01 1.75 11.23
C ILE A 18 -16.41 2.29 10.87
N ALA A 19 -16.95 3.21 11.66
CA ALA A 19 -18.23 3.85 11.36
C ALA A 19 -18.21 4.60 10.02
N ALA A 20 -17.16 5.41 9.79
CA ALA A 20 -17.02 6.19 8.57
C ALA A 20 -16.89 5.32 7.30
N VAL A 21 -16.10 4.23 7.36
CA VAL A 21 -15.98 3.28 6.24
C VAL A 21 -17.28 2.50 6.03
N GLY A 22 -18.06 2.24 7.09
CA GLY A 22 -19.42 1.70 6.99
C GLY A 22 -20.36 2.60 6.19
N GLU A 23 -20.29 3.93 6.40
CA GLU A 23 -21.04 4.91 5.61
C GLU A 23 -20.58 4.93 4.14
N GLU A 24 -19.27 4.86 3.89
CA GLU A 24 -18.71 4.77 2.53
C GLU A 24 -19.19 3.50 1.80
N ALA A 25 -19.23 2.35 2.50
CA ALA A 25 -19.74 1.09 1.94
C ALA A 25 -21.22 1.19 1.56
N ALA A 26 -22.05 1.75 2.45
CA ALA A 26 -23.48 1.95 2.20
C ALA A 26 -23.72 2.93 1.05
N TYR A 27 -22.87 3.96 0.92
CA TYR A 27 -22.88 4.87 -0.22
C TYR A 27 -22.56 4.14 -1.53
N GLY A 28 -21.45 3.38 -1.56
CA GLY A 28 -21.03 2.63 -2.76
C GLY A 28 -22.10 1.66 -3.25
N ALA A 29 -22.69 0.88 -2.34
CA ALA A 29 -23.74 -0.08 -2.68
C ALA A 29 -24.99 0.60 -3.28
N ARG A 30 -25.43 1.71 -2.67
CA ARG A 30 -26.62 2.46 -3.14
C ARG A 30 -26.39 3.19 -4.45
N GLU A 31 -25.27 3.90 -4.57
CA GLU A 31 -25.01 4.80 -5.70
C GLU A 31 -24.61 4.03 -6.96
N PHE A 32 -23.88 2.93 -6.82
CA PHE A 32 -23.34 2.17 -7.95
C PHE A 32 -24.00 0.80 -8.15
N GLY A 33 -24.90 0.37 -7.26
CA GLY A 33 -25.56 -0.93 -7.37
C GLY A 33 -24.59 -2.12 -7.30
N VAL A 34 -23.49 -1.98 -6.55
CA VAL A 34 -22.48 -3.02 -6.34
C VAL A 34 -22.72 -3.76 -5.02
N GLU A 35 -22.18 -4.97 -4.91
CA GLU A 35 -22.06 -5.68 -3.64
C GLU A 35 -20.76 -5.25 -2.96
N VAL A 36 -20.86 -4.58 -1.81
CA VAL A 36 -19.69 -4.15 -1.05
C VAL A 36 -19.43 -5.14 0.09
N HIS A 37 -18.28 -5.78 0.05
CA HIS A 37 -17.73 -6.51 1.18
C HIS A 37 -16.86 -5.55 1.99
N LEU A 38 -17.37 -5.07 3.12
CA LEU A 38 -16.57 -4.30 4.07
C LEU A 38 -15.71 -5.27 4.89
N LEU A 39 -14.40 -5.26 4.69
CA LEU A 39 -13.45 -6.15 5.33
C LEU A 39 -12.61 -5.39 6.37
N VAL A 40 -12.77 -5.73 7.64
CA VAL A 40 -11.92 -5.24 8.74
C VAL A 40 -10.96 -6.35 9.14
N LEU A 41 -9.65 -6.12 8.93
CA LEU A 41 -8.58 -7.02 9.36
C LEU A 41 -7.97 -6.47 10.64
N ASP A 42 -8.26 -7.12 11.77
CA ASP A 42 -7.96 -6.61 13.09
C ASP A 42 -6.89 -7.43 13.81
N SER A 43 -5.70 -6.85 13.94
CA SER A 43 -4.58 -7.39 14.72
C SER A 43 -4.38 -6.61 16.03
N SER A 44 -5.43 -5.96 16.53
CA SER A 44 -5.34 -5.12 17.74
C SER A 44 -5.39 -5.96 19.02
N PRO A 45 -4.81 -5.46 20.14
CA PRO A 45 -4.94 -6.10 21.45
C PRO A 45 -6.40 -6.23 21.89
N ALA A 46 -6.68 -7.18 22.79
CA ALA A 46 -8.03 -7.57 23.20
C ALA A 46 -8.99 -6.41 23.60
N PRO A 47 -8.57 -5.38 24.35
CA PRO A 47 -9.46 -4.26 24.69
C PRO A 47 -9.90 -3.45 23.46
N VAL A 48 -8.97 -3.23 22.52
CA VAL A 48 -9.21 -2.50 21.28
C VAL A 48 -10.08 -3.34 20.34
N LEU A 49 -9.77 -4.63 20.21
CA LEU A 49 -10.58 -5.57 19.44
C LEU A 49 -12.03 -5.63 19.92
N ALA A 50 -12.27 -5.60 21.24
CA ALA A 50 -13.62 -5.56 21.80
C ALA A 50 -14.38 -4.28 21.41
N ALA A 51 -13.70 -3.13 21.44
CA ALA A 51 -14.28 -1.86 21.00
C ALA A 51 -14.60 -1.86 19.49
N HIS A 52 -13.72 -2.44 18.66
CA HIS A 52 -13.99 -2.61 17.23
C HIS A 52 -15.16 -3.54 16.95
N ARG A 53 -15.28 -4.67 17.67
CA ARG A 53 -16.46 -5.56 17.55
C ARG A 53 -17.76 -4.81 17.88
N ALA A 54 -17.74 -3.97 18.91
CA ALA A 54 -18.89 -3.14 19.26
C ALA A 54 -19.20 -2.10 18.17
N ALA A 55 -18.18 -1.46 17.60
CA ALA A 55 -18.35 -0.50 16.50
C ALA A 55 -18.91 -1.16 15.23
N VAL A 56 -18.41 -2.34 14.86
CA VAL A 56 -18.93 -3.15 13.74
C VAL A 56 -20.38 -3.56 13.98
N ALA A 57 -20.71 -4.03 15.19
CA ALA A 57 -22.08 -4.41 15.55
C ALA A 57 -23.06 -3.23 15.55
N ALA A 58 -22.56 -2.01 15.75
CA ALA A 58 -23.35 -0.77 15.72
C ALA A 58 -23.57 -0.22 14.31
N LEU A 59 -22.93 -0.79 13.27
CA LEU A 59 -23.13 -0.34 11.89
C LEU A 59 -24.60 -0.53 11.46
N PRO A 60 -25.25 0.50 10.90
CA PRO A 60 -26.60 0.36 10.36
C PRO A 60 -26.64 -0.70 9.24
N PRO A 61 -27.64 -1.60 9.21
CA PRO A 61 -27.83 -2.49 8.08
C PRO A 61 -28.01 -1.71 6.77
N ALA A 62 -27.25 -2.07 5.74
CA ALA A 62 -27.31 -1.42 4.43
C ALA A 62 -27.50 -2.49 3.33
N PRO A 63 -28.55 -2.40 2.49
CA PRO A 63 -28.72 -3.32 1.36
C PRO A 63 -27.49 -3.32 0.44
N GLY A 64 -27.01 -4.50 0.08
CA GLY A 64 -25.83 -4.66 -0.77
C GLY A 64 -24.49 -4.55 -0.03
N VAL A 65 -24.48 -4.40 1.31
CA VAL A 65 -23.26 -4.40 2.13
C VAL A 65 -23.20 -5.66 2.99
N THR A 66 -22.06 -6.36 2.97
CA THR A 66 -21.73 -7.46 3.89
C THR A 66 -20.46 -7.10 4.65
N VAL A 67 -20.54 -7.10 5.99
CA VAL A 67 -19.39 -6.77 6.85
C VAL A 67 -18.69 -8.05 7.32
N HIS A 68 -17.37 -8.08 7.18
CA HIS A 68 -16.47 -9.15 7.61
C HIS A 68 -15.47 -8.56 8.60
N HIS A 69 -15.52 -8.97 9.86
CA HIS A 69 -14.54 -8.58 10.87
C HIS A 69 -13.73 -9.82 11.28
N LEU A 70 -12.46 -9.85 10.87
CA LEU A 70 -11.56 -10.95 11.16
C LEU A 70 -10.50 -10.49 12.15
N ASP A 71 -10.53 -11.08 13.34
CA ASP A 71 -9.39 -11.01 14.24
C ASP A 71 -8.20 -11.84 13.70
N GLU A 72 -7.08 -11.78 14.40
CA GLU A 72 -5.87 -12.46 13.95
C GLU A 72 -6.01 -13.99 13.87
N ASP A 73 -6.82 -14.60 14.74
CA ASP A 73 -7.07 -16.04 14.70
C ASP A 73 -7.93 -16.42 13.50
N GLY A 74 -8.95 -15.62 13.18
CA GLY A 74 -9.74 -15.76 11.94
C GLY A 74 -8.87 -15.61 10.69
N GLN A 75 -7.99 -14.61 10.67
CA GLN A 75 -7.01 -14.41 9.59
C GLN A 75 -6.08 -15.63 9.44
N ARG A 76 -5.53 -16.13 10.55
CA ARG A 76 -4.64 -17.29 10.59
C ARG A 76 -5.33 -18.57 10.12
N GLY A 77 -6.57 -18.80 10.55
CA GLY A 77 -7.38 -19.95 10.15
C GLY A 77 -7.60 -19.97 8.63
N PHE A 78 -8.02 -18.84 8.06
CA PHE A 78 -8.18 -18.68 6.62
C PHE A 78 -6.88 -18.94 5.86
N LEU A 79 -5.77 -18.32 6.28
CA LEU A 79 -4.49 -18.47 5.60
C LEU A 79 -3.98 -19.91 5.63
N ARG A 80 -4.10 -20.61 6.76
CA ARG A 80 -3.70 -22.03 6.87
C ARG A 80 -4.49 -22.92 5.92
N GLU A 81 -5.80 -22.69 5.78
CA GLU A 81 -6.61 -23.44 4.84
C GLU A 81 -6.17 -23.18 3.38
N ALA A 82 -6.03 -21.90 3.01
CA ALA A 82 -5.64 -21.52 1.65
C ALA A 82 -4.23 -22.03 1.28
N ILE A 83 -3.25 -21.88 2.17
CA ILE A 83 -1.88 -22.36 1.98
C ILE A 83 -1.86 -23.89 1.86
N GLY A 84 -2.63 -24.60 2.69
CA GLY A 84 -2.76 -26.05 2.60
C GLY A 84 -3.27 -26.51 1.24
N ARG A 85 -4.23 -25.80 0.66
CA ARG A 85 -4.78 -26.10 -0.68
C ARG A 85 -3.89 -25.65 -1.84
N SER A 86 -3.03 -24.65 -1.64
CA SER A 86 -2.11 -24.19 -2.69
C SER A 86 -0.96 -25.17 -2.95
N ALA A 87 -0.83 -26.23 -2.13
CA ALA A 87 0.25 -27.22 -2.19
C ALA A 87 1.65 -26.57 -2.21
N ALA A 88 1.82 -25.50 -1.42
CA ALA A 88 3.09 -24.80 -1.34
C ALA A 88 4.19 -25.65 -0.68
N ALA A 89 5.43 -25.48 -1.12
CA ALA A 89 6.55 -26.28 -0.64
C ALA A 89 6.94 -25.99 0.82
N ASP A 90 6.71 -24.76 1.28
CA ASP A 90 7.00 -24.33 2.66
C ASP A 90 5.82 -23.51 3.23
N PRO A 91 4.77 -24.21 3.73
CA PRO A 91 3.57 -23.59 4.26
C PRO A 91 3.80 -22.65 5.45
N ASP A 92 4.71 -23.02 6.35
CA ASP A 92 4.96 -22.26 7.58
C ASP A 92 5.65 -20.93 7.26
N ARG A 93 6.61 -20.93 6.34
CA ARG A 93 7.21 -19.69 5.84
C ARG A 93 6.19 -18.79 5.16
N LEU A 94 5.32 -19.33 4.31
CA LEU A 94 4.26 -18.52 3.70
C LEU A 94 3.32 -17.89 4.73
N LEU A 95 2.95 -18.65 5.77
CA LEU A 95 2.13 -18.13 6.84
C LEU A 95 2.84 -16.99 7.58
N GLU A 96 4.12 -17.13 7.90
CA GLU A 96 4.90 -16.06 8.56
C GLU A 96 5.04 -14.81 7.67
N LEU A 97 5.18 -14.97 6.35
CA LEU A 97 5.24 -13.82 5.44
C LEU A 97 3.91 -13.07 5.32
N LEU A 98 2.79 -13.78 5.42
CA LEU A 98 1.45 -13.19 5.29
C LEU A 98 0.88 -12.72 6.62
N LEU A 99 1.28 -13.32 7.74
CA LEU A 99 0.84 -12.98 9.08
C LEU A 99 2.03 -12.91 10.06
N PRO A 100 3.00 -12.01 9.81
CA PRO A 100 4.15 -11.88 10.70
C PRO A 100 3.74 -11.35 12.06
N SER A 101 4.50 -11.71 13.09
CA SER A 101 4.33 -11.16 14.46
C SER A 101 4.65 -9.67 14.59
N ARG A 102 5.26 -9.07 13.55
CA ARG A 102 5.69 -7.67 13.49
C ARG A 102 4.90 -6.89 12.45
N VAL A 103 4.91 -5.57 12.55
CA VAL A 103 4.20 -4.69 11.61
C VAL A 103 4.74 -4.87 10.20
N SER A 104 3.85 -5.18 9.24
CA SER A 104 4.15 -5.24 7.81
C SER A 104 2.95 -4.71 7.02
N TYR A 105 3.15 -3.57 6.35
CA TYR A 105 2.12 -2.93 5.51
C TYR A 105 1.83 -3.74 4.23
N GLY A 106 2.85 -4.41 3.69
CA GLY A 106 2.69 -5.31 2.55
C GLY A 106 1.88 -6.53 2.94
N ALA A 107 2.29 -7.24 3.99
CA ALA A 107 1.62 -8.48 4.42
C ALA A 107 0.14 -8.24 4.77
N CYS A 108 -0.20 -7.17 5.50
CA CYS A 108 -1.61 -6.90 5.82
C CYS A 108 -2.45 -6.59 4.57
N THR A 109 -1.86 -5.93 3.57
CA THR A 109 -2.54 -5.63 2.31
C THR A 109 -2.68 -6.90 1.46
N ASP A 110 -1.66 -7.76 1.44
CA ASP A 110 -1.72 -9.07 0.78
C ASP A 110 -2.80 -9.97 1.38
N ARG A 111 -2.98 -9.96 2.71
CA ARG A 111 -4.12 -10.65 3.34
C ARG A 111 -5.46 -10.13 2.81
N ALA A 112 -5.63 -8.81 2.68
CA ALA A 112 -6.83 -8.24 2.09
C ALA A 112 -7.05 -8.68 0.63
N PHE A 113 -5.97 -8.77 -0.16
CA PHE A 113 -6.02 -9.28 -1.53
C PHE A 113 -6.50 -10.73 -1.60
N LEU A 114 -5.94 -11.60 -0.76
CA LEU A 114 -6.31 -13.02 -0.72
C LEU A 114 -7.77 -13.23 -0.28
N ILE A 115 -8.22 -12.50 0.75
CA ILE A 115 -9.61 -12.58 1.21
C ILE A 115 -10.56 -12.00 0.17
N ALA A 116 -10.19 -10.91 -0.52
CA ALA A 116 -10.97 -10.37 -1.62
C ALA A 116 -11.10 -11.38 -2.78
N GLN A 117 -10.06 -12.15 -3.09
CA GLN A 117 -10.13 -13.26 -4.05
C GLN A 117 -11.12 -14.34 -3.58
N ALA A 118 -11.06 -14.72 -2.31
CA ALA A 118 -11.99 -15.70 -1.72
C ALA A 118 -13.46 -15.22 -1.74
N LEU A 119 -13.69 -13.91 -1.65
CA LEU A 119 -15.02 -13.31 -1.75
C LEU A 119 -15.51 -13.14 -3.20
N GLY A 120 -14.63 -13.38 -4.19
CA GLY A 120 -14.93 -13.15 -5.61
C GLY A 120 -15.05 -11.66 -5.97
N CYS A 121 -14.30 -10.80 -5.27
CA CYS A 121 -14.29 -9.36 -5.54
C CYS A 121 -13.50 -9.03 -6.80
N ALA A 122 -14.04 -8.11 -7.61
CA ALA A 122 -13.40 -7.59 -8.81
C ALA A 122 -12.40 -6.45 -8.53
N SER A 123 -12.43 -5.89 -7.32
CA SER A 123 -11.51 -4.86 -6.88
C SER A 123 -11.36 -4.81 -5.36
N VAL A 124 -10.23 -4.28 -4.91
CA VAL A 124 -9.95 -3.94 -3.51
C VAL A 124 -9.79 -2.43 -3.40
N HIS A 125 -10.42 -1.84 -2.40
CA HIS A 125 -10.42 -0.41 -2.09
C HIS A 125 -9.89 -0.27 -0.66
N ARG A 126 -8.68 0.27 -0.48
CA ARG A 126 -8.01 0.34 0.82
C ARG A 126 -8.23 1.69 1.49
N ARG A 127 -8.50 1.64 2.79
CA ARG A 127 -8.46 2.77 3.72
C ARG A 127 -7.54 2.43 4.88
N ASP A 128 -6.86 3.43 5.43
CA ASP A 128 -6.05 3.26 6.63
C ASP A 128 -6.80 3.77 7.88
N SER A 129 -6.51 3.15 9.03
CA SER A 129 -7.16 3.41 10.32
C SER A 129 -6.96 4.84 10.86
N ASP A 130 -5.93 5.53 10.41
CA ASP A 130 -5.50 6.87 10.81
C ASP A 130 -5.85 7.95 9.77
N SER A 131 -7.03 7.81 9.16
CA SER A 131 -7.56 8.75 8.19
C SER A 131 -9.03 9.10 8.42
N ARG A 132 -9.45 10.26 7.91
CA ARG A 132 -10.86 10.67 7.87
C ARG A 132 -11.19 11.29 6.52
N TYR A 133 -12.46 11.34 6.16
CA TYR A 133 -12.88 11.99 4.92
C TYR A 133 -12.89 13.51 5.04
N GLN A 134 -12.60 14.19 3.94
CA GLN A 134 -12.96 15.59 3.80
C GLN A 134 -14.48 15.76 3.79
N SER A 135 -14.96 16.97 4.08
CA SER A 135 -16.38 17.31 3.99
C SER A 135 -16.59 18.43 2.98
N PHE A 136 -17.66 18.33 2.20
CA PHE A 136 -18.09 19.34 1.23
C PHE A 136 -19.61 19.48 1.31
N ASP A 137 -20.11 20.71 1.47
CA ASP A 137 -21.53 21.01 1.74
C ASP A 137 -22.15 20.17 2.86
N GLY A 138 -21.38 19.99 3.94
CA GLY A 138 -21.80 19.23 5.13
C GLY A 138 -21.88 17.71 4.93
N ARG A 139 -21.34 17.17 3.82
CA ARG A 139 -21.33 15.73 3.53
C ARG A 139 -19.91 15.20 3.38
N PRO A 140 -19.64 13.95 3.78
CA PRO A 140 -18.35 13.32 3.55
C PRO A 140 -18.06 13.14 2.05
N VAL A 141 -16.82 13.38 1.66
CA VAL A 141 -16.32 13.20 0.30
C VAL A 141 -15.69 11.82 0.19
N PHE A 142 -16.48 10.81 -0.19
CA PHE A 142 -16.01 9.43 -0.30
C PHE A 142 -15.15 9.20 -1.56
N PRO A 143 -13.90 8.72 -1.42
CA PRO A 143 -13.07 8.33 -2.55
C PRO A 143 -13.67 7.18 -3.39
N LEU A 144 -14.41 6.28 -2.74
CA LEU A 144 -15.06 5.13 -3.41
C LEU A 144 -15.93 5.54 -4.60
N HIS A 145 -16.46 6.77 -4.60
CA HIS A 145 -17.19 7.32 -5.73
C HIS A 145 -16.37 7.29 -7.03
N GLN A 146 -15.13 7.81 -6.99
CA GLN A 146 -14.28 7.86 -8.16
C GLN A 146 -13.70 6.48 -8.47
N GLU A 147 -13.37 5.71 -7.42
CA GLU A 147 -12.88 4.35 -7.60
C GLU A 147 -13.88 3.46 -8.35
N LEU A 148 -15.16 3.46 -7.96
CA LEU A 148 -16.20 2.66 -8.63
C LEU A 148 -16.60 3.22 -10.01
N ALA A 149 -16.48 4.52 -10.23
CA ALA A 149 -16.81 5.15 -11.51
C ALA A 149 -15.87 4.74 -12.65
N PHE A 150 -14.60 4.45 -12.33
CA PHE A 150 -13.52 4.26 -13.30
C PHE A 150 -12.90 2.86 -13.29
N LEU A 151 -12.66 2.26 -12.12
CA LEU A 151 -11.82 1.06 -12.00
C LEU A 151 -12.41 -0.14 -12.74
N GLY A 152 -11.55 -0.87 -13.46
CA GLY A 152 -11.88 -2.08 -14.22
C GLY A 152 -12.59 -1.82 -15.56
N ARG A 153 -12.96 -0.57 -15.87
CA ARG A 153 -13.54 -0.21 -17.17
C ARG A 153 -12.44 0.04 -18.20
N PRO A 154 -12.66 -0.27 -19.50
CA PRO A 154 -11.73 0.13 -20.56
C PRO A 154 -11.45 1.63 -20.52
N ALA A 155 -10.20 2.05 -20.72
CA ALA A 155 -9.81 3.45 -20.67
C ALA A 155 -10.57 4.33 -21.68
N ASP A 156 -10.84 3.82 -22.88
CA ASP A 156 -11.61 4.53 -23.91
C ASP A 156 -13.07 4.78 -23.52
N ASP A 157 -13.67 3.89 -22.71
CA ASP A 157 -15.06 4.03 -22.23
C ASP A 157 -15.22 5.10 -21.14
N VAL A 158 -14.12 5.54 -20.54
CA VAL A 158 -14.12 6.47 -19.40
C VAL A 158 -13.37 7.77 -19.65
N LYS A 159 -12.63 7.89 -20.76
CA LYS A 159 -11.81 9.09 -21.05
C LYS A 159 -12.59 10.40 -21.09
N GLU A 160 -13.82 10.37 -21.62
CA GLU A 160 -14.69 11.55 -21.70
C GLU A 160 -15.34 11.91 -20.35
N ARG A 161 -15.35 10.96 -19.39
CA ARG A 161 -15.80 11.21 -18.02
C ARG A 161 -14.69 11.78 -17.14
N ALA A 162 -13.43 11.59 -17.51
CA ALA A 162 -12.31 12.14 -16.77
C ALA A 162 -12.17 13.65 -17.04
N THR A 163 -11.85 14.44 -16.02
CA THR A 163 -11.62 15.89 -16.20
C THR A 163 -10.47 16.15 -17.17
N ARG A 164 -9.45 15.29 -17.14
CA ARG A 164 -8.32 15.28 -18.07
C ARG A 164 -7.96 13.85 -18.40
N HIS A 165 -7.45 13.61 -19.61
CA HIS A 165 -6.92 12.30 -19.96
C HIS A 165 -5.66 12.41 -20.83
N ARG A 166 -4.74 11.45 -20.64
CA ARG A 166 -3.54 11.24 -21.45
C ARG A 166 -3.36 9.74 -21.65
N VAL A 167 -4.32 9.13 -22.35
CA VAL A 167 -4.27 7.71 -22.73
C VAL A 167 -3.35 7.57 -23.94
N ALA A 168 -2.38 6.66 -23.87
CA ALA A 168 -1.47 6.42 -24.99
C ALA A 168 -2.22 5.67 -26.12
N PRO A 169 -1.92 5.96 -27.40
CA PRO A 169 -2.49 5.20 -28.52
C PRO A 169 -2.26 3.69 -28.34
N GLY A 170 -3.29 2.88 -28.60
CA GLY A 170 -3.22 1.42 -28.45
C GLY A 170 -3.41 0.90 -27.01
N THR A 171 -3.65 1.77 -26.03
CA THR A 171 -3.93 1.38 -24.64
C THR A 171 -5.39 1.55 -24.21
N GLY A 172 -6.25 2.02 -25.13
CA GLY A 172 -7.65 2.37 -24.86
C GLY A 172 -8.53 1.21 -24.39
N ASP A 173 -8.31 0.01 -24.93
CA ASP A 173 -9.06 -1.19 -24.54
C ASP A 173 -8.60 -1.79 -23.21
N ARG A 174 -7.46 -1.33 -22.67
CA ARG A 174 -6.96 -1.83 -21.38
C ARG A 174 -7.86 -1.32 -20.26
N PRO A 175 -8.18 -2.18 -19.26
CA PRO A 175 -8.95 -1.74 -18.11
C PRO A 175 -8.14 -0.76 -17.26
N VAL A 176 -8.82 0.19 -16.63
CA VAL A 176 -8.25 1.04 -15.59
C VAL A 176 -7.87 0.15 -14.41
N ALA A 177 -6.57 0.02 -14.15
CA ALA A 177 -5.99 -0.92 -13.21
C ALA A 177 -5.85 -0.34 -11.78
N VAL A 178 -5.73 0.98 -11.68
CA VAL A 178 -5.53 1.71 -10.42
C VAL A 178 -6.42 2.95 -10.43
N VAL A 179 -7.13 3.20 -9.33
CA VAL A 179 -7.81 4.48 -9.10
C VAL A 179 -7.49 4.93 -7.70
N GLY A 180 -7.08 6.17 -7.49
CA GLY A 180 -6.83 6.64 -6.14
C GLY A 180 -6.56 8.12 -6.03
N GLY A 181 -6.44 8.56 -4.79
CA GLY A 181 -6.04 9.91 -4.43
C GLY A 181 -4.90 9.87 -3.42
N SER A 182 -4.36 11.04 -3.13
CA SER A 182 -3.44 11.25 -2.01
C SER A 182 -4.21 11.62 -0.73
N PHE A 183 -3.51 12.17 0.25
CA PHE A 183 -4.04 12.76 1.48
C PHE A 183 -3.78 14.26 1.56
N VAL A 184 -4.49 14.94 2.45
CA VAL A 184 -4.21 16.29 2.93
C VAL A 184 -3.85 16.26 4.42
N GLY A 185 -3.15 17.28 4.91
CA GLY A 185 -2.72 17.39 6.30
C GLY A 185 -1.29 16.88 6.54
N GLU A 186 -1.06 16.17 7.65
CA GLU A 186 0.28 15.71 8.05
C GLU A 186 0.90 14.80 6.98
N MET A 187 2.22 14.88 6.80
CA MET A 187 2.98 14.01 5.88
C MET A 187 2.73 12.52 6.19
N SER A 188 2.78 11.65 5.17
CA SER A 188 2.58 10.21 5.37
C SER A 188 3.65 9.57 6.25
N VAL A 189 4.85 10.17 6.24
CA VAL A 189 6.00 9.81 7.05
C VAL A 189 6.31 10.92 8.04
N ASP A 190 6.59 10.54 9.29
CA ASP A 190 6.96 11.47 10.36
C ASP A 190 8.41 12.00 10.19
N ILE A 191 8.59 12.86 9.18
CA ILE A 191 9.86 13.49 8.81
C ILE A 191 9.75 15.02 8.65
N ALA A 192 8.57 15.59 8.91
CA ALA A 192 8.36 17.04 8.87
C ALA A 192 9.30 17.76 9.86
N GLU A 193 9.51 17.21 11.06
CA GLU A 193 10.47 17.75 12.03
C GLU A 193 11.90 17.81 11.44
N ILE A 194 12.31 16.81 10.65
CA ILE A 194 13.63 16.79 10.02
C ILE A 194 13.75 17.95 9.02
N HIS A 195 12.72 18.12 8.18
CA HIS A 195 12.64 19.23 7.22
C HIS A 195 12.77 20.59 7.93
N ASP A 196 12.03 20.81 9.01
CA ASP A 196 11.98 22.10 9.69
C ASP A 196 13.27 22.41 10.46
N ARG A 197 13.94 21.37 11.01
CA ARG A 197 15.19 21.53 11.76
C ARG A 197 16.41 21.66 10.86
N ASP A 198 16.50 20.86 9.81
CA ASP A 198 17.63 20.86 8.89
C ASP A 198 17.23 20.38 7.48
N PRO A 199 16.88 21.34 6.58
CA PRO A 199 16.49 21.03 5.21
C PRO A 199 17.57 20.30 4.40
N GLU A 200 18.85 20.42 4.75
CA GLU A 200 19.91 19.67 4.06
C GLU A 200 19.90 18.20 4.46
N VAL A 201 19.75 17.91 5.76
CA VAL A 201 19.60 16.54 6.25
C VAL A 201 18.34 15.90 5.68
N TYR A 202 17.23 16.65 5.61
CA TYR A 202 16.02 16.18 4.94
C TYR A 202 16.28 15.79 3.47
N ARG A 203 16.95 16.66 2.70
CA ARG A 203 17.30 16.36 1.30
C ARG A 203 18.24 15.18 1.16
N GLU A 204 19.19 15.03 2.07
CA GLU A 204 20.11 13.89 2.10
C GLU A 204 19.35 12.58 2.33
N LEU A 205 18.52 12.51 3.37
CA LEU A 205 17.75 11.31 3.73
C LEU A 205 16.70 10.93 2.69
N VAL A 206 15.83 11.87 2.31
CA VAL A 206 14.78 11.63 1.29
C VAL A 206 15.42 11.34 -0.07
N GLY A 207 16.55 11.97 -0.36
CA GLY A 207 17.36 11.69 -1.55
C GLY A 207 17.74 10.22 -1.68
N LEU A 208 17.96 9.49 -0.59
CA LEU A 208 18.28 8.05 -0.64
C LEU A 208 17.13 7.22 -1.21
N SER A 209 15.88 7.68 -1.17
CA SER A 209 14.77 6.97 -1.81
C SER A 209 14.69 7.20 -3.33
N ILE A 210 15.40 8.18 -3.87
CA ILE A 210 15.37 8.51 -5.30
C ILE A 210 16.44 7.68 -6.03
N PRO A 211 16.14 7.09 -7.21
CA PRO A 211 17.13 6.42 -8.04
C PRO A 211 18.36 7.28 -8.32
N ASP A 212 19.54 6.66 -8.36
CA ASP A 212 20.83 7.36 -8.52
C ASP A 212 21.01 7.97 -9.92
N ASP A 213 20.33 7.40 -10.93
CA ASP A 213 20.31 7.88 -12.32
C ASP A 213 19.31 9.02 -12.55
N CYS A 214 18.56 9.42 -11.51
CA CYS A 214 17.65 10.56 -11.59
C CYS A 214 18.43 11.85 -11.91
N PRO A 215 18.08 12.59 -12.99
CA PRO A 215 18.79 13.82 -13.33
C PRO A 215 18.73 14.85 -12.19
N ALA A 216 19.87 15.49 -11.91
CA ALA A 216 20.02 16.42 -10.78
C ALA A 216 18.96 17.54 -10.77
N ILE A 217 18.52 18.01 -11.94
CA ILE A 217 17.47 19.04 -12.08
C ILE A 217 16.11 18.58 -11.54
N TRP A 218 15.80 17.27 -11.59
CA TRP A 218 14.55 16.70 -11.10
C TRP A 218 14.64 16.22 -9.66
N ARG A 219 15.83 15.85 -9.19
CA ARG A 219 16.04 15.27 -7.86
C ARG A 219 15.52 16.19 -6.75
N GLY A 220 15.80 17.48 -6.82
CA GLY A 220 15.28 18.44 -5.83
C GLY A 220 13.76 18.47 -5.78
N HIS A 221 13.10 18.50 -6.94
CA HIS A 221 11.64 18.47 -7.01
C HIS A 221 11.05 17.16 -6.45
N LEU A 222 11.63 16.01 -6.78
CA LEU A 222 11.17 14.72 -6.25
C LEU A 222 11.34 14.61 -4.74
N VAL A 223 12.40 15.20 -4.17
CA VAL A 223 12.57 15.28 -2.70
C VAL A 223 11.44 16.07 -2.06
N GLU A 224 11.11 17.24 -2.62
CA GLU A 224 10.07 18.12 -2.08
C GLU A 224 8.65 17.56 -2.27
N GLU A 225 8.41 16.75 -3.30
CA GLU A 225 7.12 16.08 -3.51
C GLU A 225 6.96 14.81 -2.67
N SER A 226 8.06 14.15 -2.30
CA SER A 226 8.00 12.89 -1.54
C SER A 226 7.31 13.08 -0.20
N PHE A 227 6.38 12.17 0.14
CA PHE A 227 5.66 12.12 1.42
C PHE A 227 4.76 13.32 1.75
N ARG A 228 4.71 14.35 0.91
CA ARG A 228 3.92 15.57 1.13
C ARG A 228 2.42 15.38 0.86
N GLY A 229 2.08 14.41 0.02
CA GLY A 229 0.72 14.21 -0.47
C GLY A 229 0.18 15.42 -1.24
N ALA A 230 -1.09 15.75 -1.07
CA ALA A 230 -1.76 16.88 -1.72
C ALA A 230 -1.68 18.21 -0.92
N GLY A 231 -0.87 18.25 0.15
CA GLY A 231 -0.72 19.41 1.03
C GLY A 231 -2.01 19.74 1.77
N ASP A 232 -2.44 21.01 1.74
CA ASP A 232 -3.64 21.49 2.45
C ASP A 232 -4.82 21.80 1.52
N THR A 233 -4.83 21.19 0.33
CA THR A 233 -5.83 21.51 -0.70
C THR A 233 -7.20 20.96 -0.33
N ALA A 234 -8.08 21.81 0.17
CA ALA A 234 -9.48 21.45 0.44
C ALA A 234 -10.20 21.01 -0.84
N PHE A 235 -11.10 20.03 -0.71
CA PHE A 235 -11.97 19.60 -1.79
C PHE A 235 -12.99 20.69 -2.15
N ASP A 236 -13.05 21.04 -3.42
CA ASP A 236 -13.91 22.09 -3.99
C ASP A 236 -14.76 21.61 -5.18
N GLY A 237 -14.69 20.31 -5.49
CA GLY A 237 -15.31 19.71 -6.66
C GLY A 237 -14.45 18.60 -7.25
N ASP A 238 -15.09 17.70 -7.99
CA ASP A 238 -14.42 16.53 -8.54
C ASP A 238 -13.45 16.88 -9.67
N ARG A 239 -12.21 16.41 -9.52
CA ARG A 239 -11.15 16.48 -10.54
C ARG A 239 -10.50 15.11 -10.68
N THR A 240 -10.46 14.60 -11.91
CA THR A 240 -9.85 13.31 -12.24
C THR A 240 -8.89 13.43 -13.42
N THR A 241 -7.79 12.68 -13.37
CA THR A 241 -6.83 12.55 -14.47
C THR A 241 -6.67 11.08 -14.83
N LEU A 242 -7.07 10.71 -16.05
CA LEU A 242 -6.87 9.37 -16.62
C LEU A 242 -5.53 9.29 -17.34
N ALA A 243 -4.56 8.59 -16.76
CA ALA A 243 -3.22 8.35 -17.30
C ALA A 243 -2.56 7.21 -16.49
N PRO A 244 -1.42 6.63 -16.91
CA PRO A 244 -0.59 5.88 -15.97
C PRO A 244 -0.32 6.73 -14.72
N VAL A 245 -0.74 6.24 -13.56
CA VAL A 245 -0.73 7.00 -12.31
C VAL A 245 0.67 6.96 -11.71
N SER A 246 1.27 8.13 -11.46
CA SER A 246 2.54 8.19 -10.73
C SER A 246 2.36 7.66 -9.30
N PRO A 247 3.25 6.79 -8.80
CA PRO A 247 3.19 6.29 -7.42
C PRO A 247 3.38 7.39 -6.36
N THR A 248 3.82 8.60 -6.75
CA THR A 248 3.95 9.75 -5.85
C THR A 248 2.68 10.60 -5.71
N ARG A 249 1.64 10.31 -6.52
CA ARG A 249 0.40 11.12 -6.57
C ARG A 249 -0.81 10.42 -5.94
N VAL A 250 -0.66 9.15 -5.58
CA VAL A 250 -1.68 8.32 -4.95
C VAL A 250 -1.04 7.63 -3.75
N ASP A 251 -1.77 7.56 -2.66
CA ASP A 251 -1.31 6.95 -1.42
C ASP A 251 -2.08 5.67 -1.12
N MET A 252 -1.39 4.71 -0.50
CA MET A 252 -1.96 3.40 -0.20
C MET A 252 -3.16 3.45 0.75
N CYS A 253 -3.30 4.53 1.53
CA CYS A 253 -4.46 4.79 2.38
C CYS A 253 -5.71 5.23 1.61
N ASN A 254 -5.61 5.53 0.30
CA ASN A 254 -6.68 6.06 -0.54
C ASN A 254 -6.57 5.54 -1.97
N VAL A 255 -6.59 4.21 -2.12
CA VAL A 255 -6.38 3.56 -3.41
C VAL A 255 -7.32 2.38 -3.62
N ALA A 256 -7.68 2.16 -4.87
CA ALA A 256 -8.33 0.97 -5.35
C ALA A 256 -7.54 0.30 -6.48
N LEU A 257 -7.50 -1.03 -6.43
CA LEU A 257 -6.77 -1.89 -7.36
C LEU A 257 -7.72 -2.89 -8.01
N ASP A 258 -7.61 -3.05 -9.32
CA ASP A 258 -8.32 -4.10 -10.05
C ASP A 258 -7.77 -5.48 -9.66
N HIS A 259 -8.65 -6.48 -9.62
CA HIS A 259 -8.28 -7.85 -9.27
C HIS A 259 -7.20 -8.45 -10.17
N GLU A 260 -7.11 -8.06 -11.45
CA GLU A 260 -6.05 -8.51 -12.36
C GLU A 260 -4.67 -8.00 -11.96
N VAL A 261 -4.58 -6.95 -11.14
CA VAL A 261 -3.31 -6.46 -10.59
C VAL A 261 -2.93 -7.29 -9.36
N TYR A 262 -3.74 -7.23 -8.31
CA TYR A 262 -3.37 -7.78 -7.02
C TYR A 262 -3.37 -9.31 -6.98
N ARG A 263 -4.11 -10.00 -7.87
CA ARG A 263 -4.05 -11.47 -7.96
C ARG A 263 -2.77 -12.00 -8.63
N ARG A 264 -2.04 -11.12 -9.32
CA ARG A 264 -0.84 -11.48 -10.08
C ARG A 264 0.43 -11.22 -9.30
N VAL A 265 0.49 -10.13 -8.57
CA VAL A 265 1.71 -9.71 -7.87
C VAL A 265 1.33 -9.28 -6.44
N PRO A 266 1.98 -9.84 -5.39
CA PRO A 266 1.82 -9.39 -4.02
C PRO A 266 2.66 -8.15 -3.76
N LEU A 267 2.53 -7.59 -2.56
CA LEU A 267 3.42 -6.56 -2.04
C LEU A 267 4.61 -7.19 -1.30
N PRO A 268 5.74 -6.46 -1.16
CA PRO A 268 6.85 -6.91 -0.34
C PRO A 268 6.40 -7.11 1.13
N PRO A 269 6.54 -8.31 1.72
CA PRO A 269 6.03 -8.61 3.07
C PRO A 269 6.95 -8.09 4.19
N ALA A 270 7.96 -7.30 3.85
CA ALA A 270 9.00 -6.84 4.76
C ALA A 270 8.42 -6.26 6.06
N THR A 271 8.91 -6.74 7.19
CA THR A 271 8.52 -6.30 8.52
C THR A 271 9.35 -5.09 8.96
N ASP A 272 8.75 -4.29 9.84
CA ASP A 272 9.35 -3.07 10.37
C ASP A 272 9.91 -2.18 9.25
N THR A 273 9.16 -1.99 8.18
CA THR A 273 9.47 -1.04 7.11
C THR A 273 8.23 -0.23 6.76
N ILE A 274 8.41 0.81 5.97
CA ILE A 274 7.32 1.65 5.43
C ILE A 274 7.50 1.81 3.92
N GLY A 275 6.44 2.21 3.21
CA GLY A 275 6.51 2.60 1.79
C GLY A 275 6.76 1.47 0.79
N THR A 276 7.09 0.25 1.22
CA THR A 276 7.27 -0.90 0.32
C THR A 276 5.94 -1.38 -0.26
N ASP A 277 4.83 -1.08 0.40
CA ASP A 277 3.46 -1.35 -0.07
C ASP A 277 3.04 -0.51 -1.29
N TYR A 278 3.84 0.48 -1.70
CA TYR A 278 3.64 1.24 -2.94
C TYR A 278 4.12 0.49 -4.19
N PHE A 279 4.73 -0.70 -4.04
CA PHE A 279 5.35 -1.44 -5.14
C PHE A 279 4.40 -1.66 -6.33
N LEU A 280 3.13 -2.03 -6.08
CA LEU A 280 2.14 -2.24 -7.14
C LEU A 280 1.78 -0.97 -7.91
N LEU A 281 1.82 0.21 -7.28
CA LEU A 281 1.59 1.48 -7.96
C LEU A 281 2.69 1.77 -8.98
N GLY A 282 3.95 1.57 -8.56
CA GLY A 282 5.12 1.67 -9.45
C GLY A 282 5.06 0.64 -10.58
N LEU A 283 4.70 -0.61 -10.27
CA LEU A 283 4.59 -1.66 -11.29
C LEU A 283 3.49 -1.36 -12.33
N ALA A 284 2.31 -0.92 -11.88
CA ALA A 284 1.22 -0.56 -12.79
C ALA A 284 1.57 0.64 -13.68
N HIS A 285 2.25 1.65 -13.10
CA HIS A 285 2.78 2.79 -13.83
C HIS A 285 3.78 2.36 -14.91
N ASP A 286 4.77 1.55 -14.53
CA ASP A 286 5.84 1.12 -15.43
C ASP A 286 5.33 0.21 -16.54
N ALA A 287 4.32 -0.63 -16.26
CA ALA A 287 3.61 -1.44 -17.24
C ALA A 287 2.67 -0.62 -18.16
N ARG A 288 2.61 0.71 -17.98
CA ARG A 288 1.72 1.63 -18.72
C ARG A 288 0.25 1.20 -18.67
N LEU A 289 -0.18 0.66 -17.54
CA LEU A 289 -1.60 0.38 -17.32
C LEU A 289 -2.36 1.69 -17.10
N PRO A 290 -3.56 1.86 -17.69
CA PRO A 290 -4.37 3.03 -17.40
C PRO A 290 -4.72 3.11 -15.92
N GLY A 291 -4.64 4.32 -15.35
CA GLY A 291 -5.08 4.60 -13.99
C GLY A 291 -5.81 5.92 -13.90
N VAL A 292 -6.48 6.17 -12.78
CA VAL A 292 -7.13 7.46 -12.51
C VAL A 292 -6.63 8.02 -11.19
N GLN A 293 -6.07 9.23 -11.25
CA GLN A 293 -5.83 10.05 -10.08
C GLN A 293 -7.06 10.92 -9.82
N HIS A 294 -7.56 10.99 -8.58
CA HIS A 294 -8.64 11.89 -8.17
C HIS A 294 -8.25 12.79 -7.00
N ASN A 295 -8.94 13.93 -6.87
CA ASN A 295 -8.72 14.89 -5.78
C ASN A 295 -9.62 14.67 -4.54
N ARG A 296 -10.39 13.58 -4.49
CA ARG A 296 -11.06 13.12 -3.26
C ARG A 296 -10.03 12.58 -2.26
N HIS A 297 -9.18 13.47 -1.78
CA HIS A 297 -8.12 13.15 -0.82
C HIS A 297 -8.74 12.86 0.55
N ILE A 298 -8.09 11.98 1.31
CA ILE A 298 -8.41 11.76 2.72
C ILE A 298 -7.59 12.72 3.59
N VAL A 299 -8.03 12.98 4.81
CA VAL A 299 -7.26 13.77 5.78
C VAL A 299 -6.43 12.80 6.62
N ASN A 300 -5.11 12.91 6.52
CA ASN A 300 -4.16 12.09 7.27
C ASN A 300 -3.88 12.71 8.66
N PHE A 301 -3.67 11.86 9.67
CA PHE A 301 -3.23 12.29 10.99
C PHE A 301 -2.34 11.22 11.65
N HIS A 302 -1.40 11.65 12.47
CA HIS A 302 -0.55 10.78 13.29
C HIS A 302 -1.25 10.49 14.62
N THR A 303 -1.33 9.21 14.98
CA THR A 303 -1.88 8.78 16.27
C THR A 303 -0.96 9.17 17.42
N GLU A 304 -1.51 9.29 18.64
CA GLU A 304 -0.73 9.63 19.84
C GLU A 304 0.41 8.65 20.12
N GLU A 305 0.22 7.37 19.80
CA GLU A 305 1.24 6.33 19.93
C GLU A 305 2.53 6.70 19.17
N ARG A 306 2.40 7.24 17.95
CA ARG A 306 3.55 7.67 17.13
C ARG A 306 4.35 8.79 17.78
N ARG A 307 3.70 9.59 18.64
CA ARG A 307 4.32 10.74 19.33
C ARG A 307 5.08 10.32 20.60
N THR A 308 4.93 9.08 21.07
CA THR A 308 5.74 8.54 22.17
C THR A 308 7.20 8.31 21.75
N ASP A 309 8.14 8.27 22.71
CA ASP A 309 9.55 8.01 22.41
C ASP A 309 9.77 6.65 21.75
N ALA A 310 9.09 5.61 22.24
CA ALA A 310 9.14 4.27 21.66
C ALA A 310 8.52 4.23 20.25
N GLY A 311 7.38 4.88 20.06
CA GLY A 311 6.70 4.97 18.76
C GLY A 311 7.55 5.70 17.72
N PHE A 312 8.15 6.83 18.10
CA PHE A 312 9.07 7.58 17.27
C PHE A 312 10.30 6.76 16.89
N LEU A 313 10.99 6.15 17.87
CA LEU A 313 12.17 5.32 17.61
C LEU A 313 11.83 4.19 16.63
N ALA A 314 10.74 3.46 16.90
CA ALA A 314 10.29 2.41 16.01
C ALA A 314 10.02 2.95 14.59
N TYR A 315 9.34 4.09 14.47
CA TYR A 315 9.02 4.69 13.18
C TYR A 315 10.27 5.13 12.38
N GLN A 316 11.23 5.79 13.03
CA GLN A 316 12.49 6.20 12.38
C GLN A 316 13.35 5.00 11.97
N LEU A 317 13.33 3.91 12.74
CA LEU A 317 13.98 2.65 12.35
C LEU A 317 13.31 2.01 11.11
N ARG A 318 11.98 2.09 11.00
CA ARG A 318 11.25 1.65 9.79
C ARG A 318 11.62 2.50 8.57
N PHE A 319 11.73 3.82 8.76
CA PHE A 319 12.16 4.72 7.69
C PHE A 319 13.58 4.41 7.23
N ALA A 320 14.53 4.21 8.14
CA ALA A 320 15.89 3.80 7.80
C ALA A 320 15.91 2.46 7.02
N ARG A 321 15.12 1.47 7.45
CA ARG A 321 14.97 0.19 6.74
C ARG A 321 14.41 0.36 5.34
N PHE A 322 13.43 1.25 5.15
CA PHE A 322 12.93 1.60 3.83
C PHE A 322 14.03 2.17 2.93
N LEU A 323 14.83 3.13 3.43
CA LEU A 323 15.92 3.74 2.64
C LEU A 323 16.99 2.72 2.22
N LEU A 324 17.23 1.69 3.03
CA LEU A 324 18.09 0.56 2.65
C LEU A 324 17.40 -0.37 1.64
N ALA A 325 16.11 -0.67 1.82
CA ALA A 325 15.34 -1.48 0.87
C ALA A 325 15.29 -0.85 -0.52
N LYS A 326 15.36 0.48 -0.60
CA LYS A 326 15.41 1.22 -1.88
C LYS A 326 16.61 0.87 -2.75
N THR A 327 17.72 0.35 -2.20
CA THR A 327 18.83 -0.19 -2.99
C THR A 327 18.37 -1.31 -3.94
N TYR A 328 17.54 -2.21 -3.43
CA TYR A 328 17.00 -3.34 -4.20
C TYR A 328 15.78 -2.92 -5.01
N LEU A 329 14.85 -2.17 -4.39
CA LEU A 329 13.63 -1.74 -5.08
C LEU A 329 13.92 -0.80 -6.26
N ASN A 330 14.90 0.11 -6.17
CA ASN A 330 15.28 0.95 -7.30
C ASN A 330 15.87 0.13 -8.45
N ALA A 331 16.58 -0.97 -8.14
CA ALA A 331 17.06 -1.88 -9.15
C ALA A 331 15.89 -2.58 -9.87
N VAL A 332 14.90 -3.06 -9.12
CA VAL A 332 13.68 -3.64 -9.68
C VAL A 332 12.93 -2.59 -10.53
N HIS A 333 12.74 -1.38 -10.01
CA HIS A 333 12.07 -0.29 -10.73
C HIS A 333 12.78 0.10 -12.03
N ALA A 334 14.12 0.13 -12.04
CA ALA A 334 14.87 0.38 -13.27
C ALA A 334 14.59 -0.70 -14.33
N ARG A 335 14.49 -1.97 -13.92
CA ARG A 335 14.16 -3.09 -14.82
C ARG A 335 12.70 -3.05 -15.29
N THR A 336 11.75 -2.75 -14.41
CA THR A 336 10.32 -2.63 -14.78
C THR A 336 10.08 -1.43 -15.70
N THR A 337 10.68 -0.28 -15.40
CA THR A 337 10.63 0.91 -16.27
C THR A 337 11.20 0.60 -17.66
N ALA A 338 12.35 -0.08 -17.74
CA ALA A 338 12.93 -0.48 -19.01
C ALA A 338 12.07 -1.50 -19.78
N ALA A 339 11.40 -2.41 -19.06
CA ALA A 339 10.53 -3.43 -19.64
C ALA A 339 9.24 -2.84 -20.25
N GLY A 340 8.64 -1.83 -19.62
CA GLY A 340 7.44 -1.18 -20.14
C GLY A 340 6.29 -2.16 -20.40
N ASP A 341 5.68 -2.09 -21.59
CA ASP A 341 4.59 -3.00 -22.01
C ASP A 341 5.02 -4.49 -22.03
N THR A 342 6.31 -4.81 -22.06
CA THR A 342 6.76 -6.23 -22.04
C THR A 342 6.54 -6.90 -20.68
N LEU A 343 6.17 -6.11 -19.66
CA LEU A 343 5.63 -6.59 -18.38
C LEU A 343 4.24 -7.22 -18.51
N LEU A 344 3.56 -7.00 -19.63
CA LEU A 344 2.23 -7.53 -19.89
C LEU A 344 2.30 -8.77 -20.79
N ASP A 345 1.38 -9.71 -20.57
CA ASP A 345 1.13 -10.84 -21.47
C ASP A 345 0.24 -10.44 -22.66
N ALA A 346 -0.12 -11.41 -23.50
CA ALA A 346 -0.95 -11.18 -24.69
C ALA A 346 -2.37 -10.68 -24.33
N GLU A 347 -2.83 -10.94 -23.11
CA GLU A 347 -4.11 -10.48 -22.58
C GLU A 347 -4.00 -9.16 -21.80
N ASN A 348 -2.87 -8.45 -21.90
CA ASN A 348 -2.56 -7.21 -21.17
C ASN A 348 -2.50 -7.38 -19.64
N ARG A 349 -2.13 -8.55 -19.13
CA ARG A 349 -2.01 -8.83 -17.69
C ARG A 349 -0.56 -8.89 -17.24
N LEU A 350 -0.31 -8.51 -16.00
CA LEU A 350 1.05 -8.52 -15.42
C LEU A 350 1.68 -9.92 -15.42
N ARG A 351 2.90 -10.02 -15.96
CA ARG A 351 3.72 -11.22 -15.98
C ARG A 351 4.46 -11.38 -14.65
N THR A 352 3.85 -12.10 -13.70
CA THR A 352 4.44 -12.38 -12.38
C THR A 352 5.86 -12.93 -12.44
N SER A 353 6.15 -13.82 -13.41
CA SER A 353 7.48 -14.44 -13.56
C SER A 353 8.57 -13.43 -13.91
N ALA A 354 8.28 -12.44 -14.75
CA ALA A 354 9.22 -11.37 -15.08
C ALA A 354 9.53 -10.50 -13.86
N VAL A 355 8.50 -10.18 -13.06
CA VAL A 355 8.68 -9.44 -11.80
C VAL A 355 9.53 -10.23 -10.80
N ALA A 356 9.25 -11.53 -10.64
CA ALA A 356 10.04 -12.41 -9.79
C ALA A 356 11.51 -12.50 -10.23
N GLU A 357 11.77 -12.56 -11.53
CA GLU A 357 13.13 -12.52 -12.09
C GLU A 357 13.85 -11.22 -11.73
N PHE A 358 13.23 -10.05 -11.93
CA PHE A 358 13.85 -8.77 -11.58
C PHE A 358 14.13 -8.63 -10.07
N VAL A 359 13.25 -9.16 -9.22
CA VAL A 359 13.48 -9.21 -7.77
C VAL A 359 14.68 -10.10 -7.45
N ARG A 360 14.79 -11.29 -8.05
CA ARG A 360 15.96 -12.17 -7.85
C ARG A 360 17.26 -11.57 -8.37
N GLU A 361 17.23 -10.93 -9.55
CA GLU A 361 18.39 -10.21 -10.10
C GLU A 361 18.87 -9.13 -9.12
N SER A 362 17.95 -8.44 -8.44
CA SER A 362 18.32 -7.41 -7.46
C SER A 362 19.13 -7.97 -6.28
N LEU A 363 18.95 -9.25 -5.92
CA LEU A 363 19.66 -9.91 -4.82
C LEU A 363 21.14 -10.16 -5.09
N ALA A 364 21.59 -10.05 -6.35
CA ALA A 364 23.00 -10.16 -6.72
C ALA A 364 23.83 -8.92 -6.29
N ARG A 365 23.18 -7.86 -5.81
CA ARG A 365 23.86 -6.67 -5.29
C ARG A 365 24.57 -7.00 -3.97
N GLY A 366 25.85 -6.62 -3.90
CA GLY A 366 26.65 -6.72 -2.69
C GLY A 366 26.16 -5.78 -1.57
N PRO A 367 26.62 -6.01 -0.33
CA PRO A 367 26.19 -5.26 0.84
C PRO A 367 26.74 -3.82 0.89
N GLU A 368 27.74 -3.49 0.09
CA GLU A 368 28.53 -2.25 0.19
C GLU A 368 27.67 -1.00 0.09
N GLU A 369 26.71 -0.98 -0.83
CA GLU A 369 25.79 0.14 -1.01
C GLU A 369 24.89 0.35 0.22
N ASN A 370 24.38 -0.74 0.81
CA ASN A 370 23.58 -0.64 2.03
C ASN A 370 24.41 -0.20 3.23
N VAL A 371 25.67 -0.65 3.35
CA VAL A 371 26.59 -0.20 4.40
C VAL A 371 26.87 1.30 4.24
N HIS A 372 27.09 1.78 3.01
CA HIS A 372 27.28 3.20 2.74
C HIS A 372 26.03 4.02 3.11
N ARG A 373 24.85 3.60 2.64
CA ARG A 373 23.56 4.24 2.95
C ARG A 373 23.28 4.28 4.44
N LEU A 374 23.51 3.18 5.15
CA LEU A 374 23.33 3.13 6.60
C LEU A 374 24.26 4.14 7.30
N GLY A 375 25.53 4.20 6.89
CA GLY A 375 26.46 5.20 7.39
C GLY A 375 26.00 6.64 7.13
N THR A 376 25.36 6.90 5.99
CA THR A 376 24.76 8.20 5.67
C THR A 376 23.58 8.53 6.60
N VAL A 377 22.66 7.59 6.80
CA VAL A 377 21.53 7.77 7.73
C VAL A 377 22.01 8.01 9.16
N GLU A 378 22.99 7.23 9.63
CA GLU A 378 23.57 7.41 10.97
C GLU A 378 24.20 8.80 11.15
N ARG A 379 24.97 9.30 10.17
CA ARG A 379 25.57 10.63 10.24
C ARG A 379 24.52 11.74 10.24
N ALA A 380 23.51 11.62 9.39
CA ALA A 380 22.38 12.55 9.32
C ALA A 380 21.65 12.65 10.67
N TYR A 381 21.31 11.51 11.28
CA TYR A 381 20.65 11.50 12.59
C TYR A 381 21.54 12.01 13.73
N ARG A 382 22.85 11.74 13.71
CA ARG A 382 23.79 12.35 14.66
C ARG A 382 23.87 13.87 14.53
N ARG A 383 23.80 14.40 13.30
CA ARG A 383 23.78 15.86 13.03
C ARG A 383 22.52 16.52 13.60
N LEU A 384 21.36 15.88 13.52
CA LEU A 384 20.12 16.38 14.12
C LEU A 384 20.17 16.39 15.65
N GLY A 385 20.87 15.43 16.27
CA GLY A 385 21.05 15.34 17.71
C GLY A 385 19.77 15.01 18.49
N SER A 386 19.80 15.19 19.81
CA SER A 386 18.64 14.92 20.70
C SER A 386 18.10 13.49 20.48
N ARG A 387 16.79 13.30 20.39
CA ARG A 387 16.12 12.01 20.14
C ARG A 387 16.60 11.29 18.86
N TYR A 388 17.12 12.02 17.85
CA TYR A 388 17.67 11.39 16.65
C TYR A 388 19.04 10.75 16.90
N ALA A 389 19.82 11.22 17.88
CA ALA A 389 21.07 10.57 18.27
C ALA A 389 20.81 9.16 18.83
N GLU A 390 19.73 8.98 19.59
CA GLU A 390 19.30 7.66 20.08
C GLU A 390 18.93 6.71 18.94
N VAL A 391 18.27 7.23 17.89
CA VAL A 391 18.03 6.45 16.66
C VAL A 391 19.35 6.06 15.99
N ALA A 392 20.31 6.98 15.90
CA ALA A 392 21.61 6.69 15.31
C ALA A 392 22.38 5.62 16.11
N ASP A 393 22.30 5.62 17.44
CA ASP A 393 22.92 4.60 18.28
C ASP A 393 22.23 3.24 18.13
N ALA A 394 20.90 3.22 18.02
CA ALA A 394 20.15 1.99 17.71
C ALA A 394 20.50 1.41 16.33
N LEU A 395 20.72 2.27 15.32
CA LEU A 395 21.19 1.85 14.00
C LEU A 395 22.62 1.32 14.04
N ALA A 396 23.52 2.02 14.74
CA ALA A 396 24.91 1.61 14.89
C ALA A 396 25.03 0.23 15.58
N ALA A 397 24.19 -0.05 16.57
CA ALA A 397 24.13 -1.35 17.24
C ALA A 397 23.70 -2.51 16.31
N ARG A 398 23.09 -2.20 15.16
CA ARG A 398 22.59 -3.16 14.17
C ARG A 398 23.31 -3.06 12.82
N ARG A 399 24.47 -2.39 12.77
CA ARG A 399 25.18 -2.07 11.52
C ARG A 399 25.45 -3.28 10.63
N ASP A 400 25.80 -4.42 11.25
CA ASP A 400 26.11 -5.65 10.53
C ASP A 400 24.85 -6.46 10.16
N ALA A 401 23.83 -6.45 11.02
CA ALA A 401 22.61 -7.24 10.83
C ALA A 401 21.63 -6.59 9.85
N LEU A 402 21.49 -5.26 9.89
CA LEU A 402 20.43 -4.54 9.18
C LEU A 402 20.50 -4.70 7.65
N PRO A 403 21.67 -4.60 6.98
CA PRO A 403 21.77 -4.86 5.55
C PRO A 403 21.37 -6.30 5.17
N ALA A 404 21.75 -7.29 5.99
CA ALA A 404 21.41 -8.69 5.77
C ALA A 404 19.91 -8.94 5.94
N GLU A 405 19.27 -8.33 6.94
CA GLU A 405 17.82 -8.42 7.14
C GLU A 405 17.03 -7.81 5.97
N VAL A 406 17.49 -6.68 5.41
CA VAL A 406 16.85 -6.04 4.25
C VAL A 406 17.02 -6.89 2.99
N HIS A 407 18.21 -7.48 2.78
CA HIS A 407 18.44 -8.46 1.71
C HIS A 407 17.52 -9.67 1.86
N GLY A 408 17.42 -10.22 3.07
CA GLY A 408 16.50 -11.31 3.41
C GLY A 408 15.04 -10.99 3.10
N GLY A 409 14.58 -9.77 3.42
CA GLY A 409 13.22 -9.32 3.09
C GLY A 409 12.93 -9.29 1.58
N MET A 410 13.94 -9.01 0.75
CA MET A 410 13.81 -9.10 -0.71
C MET A 410 13.81 -10.56 -1.21
N ALA A 411 14.55 -11.45 -0.55
CA ALA A 411 14.51 -12.88 -0.83
C ALA A 411 13.15 -13.49 -0.44
N ASP A 412 12.56 -13.03 0.67
CA ASP A 412 11.20 -13.39 1.08
C ASP A 412 10.15 -12.87 0.10
N PHE A 413 10.34 -11.67 -0.45
CA PHE A 413 9.45 -11.16 -1.50
C PHE A 413 9.53 -12.02 -2.79
N ALA A 414 10.73 -12.43 -3.21
CA ALA A 414 10.89 -13.35 -4.34
C ALA A 414 10.21 -14.70 -4.07
N PHE A 415 10.36 -15.24 -2.87
CA PHE A 415 9.70 -16.48 -2.47
C PHE A 415 8.16 -16.36 -2.48
N LEU A 416 7.61 -15.23 -1.99
CA LEU A 416 6.18 -14.99 -2.02
C LEU A 416 5.64 -14.88 -3.46
N LEU A 417 6.36 -14.18 -4.34
CA LEU A 417 6.04 -14.07 -5.77
C LEU A 417 5.90 -15.43 -6.45
N ASP A 418 6.76 -16.38 -6.13
CA ASP A 418 6.76 -17.73 -6.71
C ASP A 418 5.52 -18.55 -6.34
N HIS A 419 4.93 -18.27 -5.17
CA HIS A 419 3.77 -18.99 -4.66
C HIS A 419 2.46 -18.24 -4.84
N TRP A 420 2.52 -16.94 -5.17
CA TRP A 420 1.35 -16.06 -5.14
C TRP A 420 0.20 -16.51 -6.03
N GLN A 421 0.47 -16.89 -7.28
CA GLN A 421 -0.58 -17.32 -8.20
C GLN A 421 -1.24 -18.65 -7.81
N ALA A 422 -0.52 -19.53 -7.12
CA ALA A 422 -1.12 -20.76 -6.58
C ALA A 422 -2.01 -20.42 -5.37
N LEU A 423 -1.54 -19.52 -4.51
CA LEU A 423 -2.26 -19.09 -3.32
C LEU A 423 -3.55 -18.32 -3.64
N THR A 424 -3.51 -17.39 -4.61
CA THR A 424 -4.70 -16.62 -5.02
C THR A 424 -5.78 -17.51 -5.63
N ARG A 425 -5.39 -18.53 -6.42
CA ARG A 425 -6.31 -19.56 -6.92
C ARG A 425 -6.89 -20.40 -5.78
N ALA A 426 -6.06 -20.87 -4.86
CA ALA A 426 -6.52 -21.64 -3.71
C ALA A 426 -7.51 -20.84 -2.84
N CYS A 427 -7.30 -19.53 -2.66
CA CYS A 427 -8.24 -18.66 -1.96
C CYS A 427 -9.58 -18.57 -2.68
N ALA A 428 -9.57 -18.36 -4.01
CA ALA A 428 -10.79 -18.30 -4.82
C ALA A 428 -11.59 -19.62 -4.76
N ASP A 429 -10.91 -20.77 -4.78
CA ASP A 429 -11.54 -22.09 -4.71
C ASP A 429 -12.06 -22.45 -3.31
N THR A 430 -11.41 -21.92 -2.26
CA THR A 430 -11.82 -22.12 -0.86
C THR A 430 -13.07 -21.32 -0.53
N GLY A 431 -13.14 -20.09 -1.03
CA GLY A 431 -14.11 -19.11 -0.55
C GLY A 431 -13.78 -18.63 0.86
N LEU A 432 -14.54 -17.64 1.35
CA LEU A 432 -14.48 -17.27 2.77
C LEU A 432 -15.58 -18.03 3.52
N SER A 433 -15.18 -18.96 4.37
CA SER A 433 -16.07 -19.67 5.30
C SER A 433 -16.62 -18.68 6.33
N VAL A 434 -17.76 -18.06 6.04
CA VAL A 434 -18.41 -17.16 7.01
C VAL A 434 -19.08 -18.04 8.07
N ALA A 435 -18.45 -18.15 9.25
CA ALA A 435 -19.20 -18.52 10.45
C ALA A 435 -20.21 -17.39 10.68
N ARG A 436 -21.48 -17.67 10.35
CA ARG A 436 -22.60 -16.75 10.52
C ARG A 436 -22.93 -16.53 11.98
#